data_AF-A0A970QKG5-F1
#
_entry.id   AF-A0A970QKG5-F1
#
_cell.length_a   1.000
_cell.length_b   1.000
_cell.length_c   1.000
_cell.angle_alpha   90.00
_cell.angle_beta   90.00
_cell.angle_gamma   90.00
#
_symmetry.space_group_name_H-M   'P 1'
#
loop_
_entity.id
_entity.type
_entity.pdbx_description
1 polymer ?
#
loop_
_entity_poly.entity_id
_entity_poly.type
_entity_poly.pdbx_seq_one_letter_code
_entity_poly.pdbx_strand_id
1 'polypeptide(L)'
;MKFTAAGDLLIQRCLPIDGHYDGFTRVRDFICQGDFRFANIEGTVHPYDCPPSEESGGSWLCITPDILDSIKTFGFNMYALANNHSLDYSFEGVAKTLEYTRRAGLKTAGTGMTLAEASEPVYLDCRSGRIALIAATSTFKRYAMAGAQSAQMMGRPGVNGIRIQETFLVTAEQMEDLKGIAEGTAINAYRDIIRKEGYLPQLADDAFEFGTLMFKVSDKTGRQSSVNEQDMKRVEKAIFDARLQADAIMVSLHAHEISGKSKETPDYFIQEFAHRCIDAGAHAVVGHGPHLLRPIEIYKGRPIFYSLGDFILQNENIRRGPEQFFTTYGLTSRDTMHDLFATRSAQFTRGLQTEPKMFEALVPYWEMSQGQLSRLLQMTVK
;
A
#
# COMPACT_ATOMS: atom_id res chain seq x y z
N MET A 1 21.65 -12.64 8.86
CA MET A 1 21.43 -11.39 8.10
C MET A 1 20.69 -10.38 8.97
N LYS A 2 20.96 -9.09 8.81
CA LYS A 2 20.38 -8.01 9.62
C LYS A 2 19.44 -7.16 8.80
N PHE A 3 18.34 -6.74 9.40
CA PHE A 3 17.27 -6.01 8.72
C PHE A 3 16.82 -4.83 9.55
N THR A 4 16.47 -3.75 8.85
CA THR A 4 15.71 -2.63 9.40
C THR A 4 14.63 -2.23 8.42
N ALA A 5 13.50 -1.79 8.93
CA ALA A 5 12.40 -1.30 8.10
C ALA A 5 11.82 -0.03 8.71
N ALA A 6 11.18 0.77 7.88
CA ALA A 6 10.33 1.88 8.25
C ALA A 6 9.07 1.83 7.38
N GLY A 7 8.00 2.48 7.81
CA GLY A 7 6.76 2.56 7.04
C GLY A 7 6.82 3.67 5.99
N ASP A 8 5.77 4.49 5.96
CA ASP A 8 5.53 5.37 4.82
C ASP A 8 6.37 6.64 4.85
N LEU A 9 6.88 7.02 3.67
CA LEU A 9 7.54 8.29 3.39
C LEU A 9 6.58 9.18 2.60
N LEU A 10 5.63 9.82 3.27
CA LEU A 10 4.81 10.89 2.70
C LEU A 10 5.59 12.22 2.72
N ILE A 11 6.81 12.21 2.17
CA ILE A 11 7.73 13.36 2.20
C ILE A 11 7.43 14.32 1.04
N GLN A 12 7.26 15.61 1.35
CA GLN A 12 6.91 16.66 0.38
C GLN A 12 7.91 17.83 0.40
N ARG A 13 8.94 17.75 1.25
CA ARG A 13 9.98 18.77 1.41
C ARG A 13 11.36 18.15 1.52
N CYS A 14 12.35 18.82 0.93
CA CYS A 14 13.74 18.49 1.14
C CYS A 14 14.14 18.68 2.61
N LEU A 15 15.02 17.81 3.09
CA LEU A 15 15.69 18.01 4.36
C LEU A 15 16.66 19.20 4.25
N PRO A 16 16.95 19.89 5.37
CA PRO A 16 17.85 21.05 5.34
C PRO A 16 19.26 20.67 4.86
N ILE A 17 19.87 21.57 4.08
CA ILE A 17 21.19 21.36 3.45
C ILE A 17 22.34 21.58 4.46
N ASP A 18 22.15 22.50 5.42
CA ASP A 18 23.19 22.95 6.36
C ASP A 18 23.22 22.17 7.68
N GLY A 19 22.66 20.95 7.68
CA GLY A 19 22.60 20.07 8.85
C GLY A 19 21.25 19.42 9.02
N HIS A 20 21.24 18.27 9.68
CA HIS A 20 19.99 17.57 9.97
C HIS A 20 19.43 17.96 11.34
N TYR A 21 18.14 17.68 11.56
CA TYR A 21 17.49 17.90 12.84
C TYR A 21 18.13 17.07 13.97
N ASP A 22 17.99 17.55 15.21
CA ASP A 22 18.45 16.84 16.39
C ASP A 22 17.90 15.41 16.41
N GLY A 23 18.78 14.43 16.64
CA GLY A 23 18.43 13.01 16.61
C GLY A 23 18.48 12.34 15.24
N PHE A 24 18.62 13.07 14.13
CA PHE A 24 18.73 12.48 12.78
C PHE A 24 19.84 11.44 12.69
N THR A 25 21.06 11.78 13.15
CA THR A 25 22.20 10.87 13.12
C THR A 25 21.92 9.59 13.88
N ARG A 26 21.23 9.66 15.04
CA ARG A 26 20.84 8.48 15.81
C ARG A 26 19.86 7.60 15.03
N VAL A 27 18.87 8.20 14.37
CA VAL A 27 17.89 7.46 13.55
C VAL A 27 18.57 6.79 12.36
N ARG A 28 19.37 7.55 11.61
CA ARG A 28 20.16 7.05 10.48
C ARG A 28 21.09 5.91 10.91
N ASP A 29 21.84 6.09 11.98
CA ASP A 29 22.79 5.09 12.46
C ASP A 29 22.06 3.82 12.93
N PHE A 30 20.85 3.95 13.49
CA PHE A 30 19.99 2.80 13.80
C PHE A 30 19.55 2.04 12.54
N ILE A 31 19.05 2.75 11.53
CA ILE A 31 18.69 2.17 10.21
C ILE A 31 19.90 1.48 9.58
N CYS A 32 21.07 2.12 9.62
CA CYS A 32 22.31 1.60 9.04
C CYS A 32 22.87 0.34 9.71
N GLN A 33 22.30 -0.13 10.84
CA GLN A 33 22.65 -1.44 11.40
C GLN A 33 22.17 -2.61 10.53
N GLY A 34 21.15 -2.40 9.70
CA GLY A 34 20.61 -3.39 8.78
C GLY A 34 21.44 -3.54 7.50
N ASP A 35 21.53 -4.78 7.01
CA ASP A 35 21.98 -5.08 5.64
C ASP A 35 20.85 -4.76 4.64
N PHE A 36 19.61 -5.14 4.99
CA PHE A 36 18.38 -4.72 4.34
C PHE A 36 17.78 -3.53 5.07
N ARG A 37 17.50 -2.43 4.36
CA ARG A 37 17.03 -1.17 4.96
C ARG A 37 15.89 -0.62 4.12
N PHE A 38 14.67 -0.89 4.57
CA PHE A 38 13.45 -0.68 3.79
C PHE A 38 12.65 0.55 4.23
N ALA A 39 12.01 1.21 3.26
CA ALA A 39 10.92 2.16 3.47
C ALA A 39 9.94 2.16 2.27
N ASN A 40 8.71 2.65 2.45
CA ASN A 40 7.78 2.87 1.34
C ASN A 40 7.83 4.33 0.88
N ILE A 41 8.01 4.58 -0.42
CA ILE A 41 7.87 5.92 -0.99
C ILE A 41 6.41 6.08 -1.44
N GLU A 42 5.66 6.90 -0.72
CA GLU A 42 4.23 7.06 -0.93
C GLU A 42 3.91 8.34 -1.72
N GLY A 43 3.65 8.14 -3.01
CA GLY A 43 3.45 9.21 -3.96
C GLY A 43 4.16 8.96 -5.28
N THR A 44 3.80 9.77 -6.27
CA THR A 44 4.50 9.78 -7.56
C THR A 44 5.75 10.67 -7.49
N VAL A 45 6.76 10.40 -8.32
CA VAL A 45 8.00 11.19 -8.37
C VAL A 45 8.14 11.86 -9.73
N HIS A 46 7.93 13.18 -9.79
CA HIS A 46 8.06 14.00 -11.01
C HIS A 46 7.96 15.51 -10.70
N PRO A 47 8.35 16.41 -11.62
CA PRO A 47 8.29 17.86 -11.39
C PRO A 47 6.92 18.51 -11.73
N TYR A 48 5.79 17.83 -11.45
CA TYR A 48 4.43 18.27 -11.81
C TYR A 48 4.19 18.45 -13.33
N ASP A 49 4.84 17.63 -14.14
CA ASP A 49 4.84 17.69 -15.60
C ASP A 49 4.06 16.53 -16.27
N CYS A 50 3.20 15.81 -15.53
CA CYS A 50 2.31 14.80 -16.08
C CYS A 50 0.87 15.02 -15.62
N PRO A 51 -0.13 14.52 -16.38
CA PRO A 51 -1.54 14.68 -16.04
C PRO A 51 -1.90 14.04 -14.69
N PRO A 52 -2.64 14.74 -13.82
CA PRO A 52 -3.22 14.15 -12.63
C PRO A 52 -4.25 13.09 -13.01
N SER A 53 -4.37 12.04 -12.20
CA SER A 53 -5.52 11.13 -12.28
C SER A 53 -6.81 11.84 -11.86
N GLU A 54 -7.94 11.33 -12.35
CA GLU A 54 -9.28 11.81 -11.96
C GLU A 54 -9.57 11.56 -10.47
N GLU A 55 -9.01 10.50 -9.90
CA GLU A 55 -9.14 10.15 -8.48
C GLU A 55 -7.77 9.99 -7.83
N SER A 56 -7.69 10.18 -6.52
CA SER A 56 -6.50 9.94 -5.69
C SER A 56 -6.82 9.14 -4.43
N GLY A 57 -5.78 8.77 -3.68
CA GLY A 57 -5.87 8.13 -2.36
C GLY A 57 -6.38 9.04 -1.23
N GLY A 58 -6.75 10.29 -1.51
CA GLY A 58 -7.20 11.31 -0.54
C GLY A 58 -6.52 12.67 -0.72
N SER A 59 -5.33 12.65 -1.31
CA SER A 59 -4.57 13.81 -1.79
C SER A 59 -3.83 13.41 -3.07
N TRP A 60 -3.46 14.38 -3.92
CA TRP A 60 -2.55 14.15 -5.06
C TRP A 60 -1.10 14.33 -4.63
N LEU A 61 -0.45 13.25 -4.19
CA LEU A 61 0.95 13.26 -3.75
C LEU A 61 1.92 13.25 -4.93
N CYS A 62 2.76 14.28 -4.96
CA CYS A 62 3.82 14.45 -5.95
C CYS A 62 5.12 14.87 -5.25
N ILE A 63 6.07 13.94 -5.23
CA ILE A 63 7.42 14.12 -4.71
C ILE A 63 8.28 14.68 -5.84
N THR A 64 8.82 15.90 -5.67
CA THR A 64 9.74 16.45 -6.68
C THR A 64 11.08 15.70 -6.66
N PRO A 65 11.76 15.48 -7.81
CA PRO A 65 12.93 14.60 -7.89
C PRO A 65 14.09 14.96 -6.94
N ASP A 66 14.24 16.23 -6.57
CA ASP A 66 15.24 16.72 -5.61
C ASP A 66 15.04 16.15 -4.19
N ILE A 67 13.83 15.77 -3.83
CA ILE A 67 13.52 15.15 -2.53
C ILE A 67 14.14 13.73 -2.43
N LEU A 68 14.39 13.04 -3.56
CA LEU A 68 15.00 11.72 -3.52
C LEU A 68 16.39 11.72 -2.86
N ASP A 69 17.15 12.82 -3.00
CA ASP A 69 18.44 12.94 -2.33
C ASP A 69 18.29 13.07 -0.81
N SER A 70 17.23 13.73 -0.35
CA SER A 70 16.87 13.76 1.07
C SER A 70 16.50 12.37 1.59
N ILE A 71 15.72 11.59 0.83
CA ILE A 71 15.36 10.21 1.20
C ILE A 71 16.60 9.33 1.36
N LYS A 72 17.62 9.49 0.50
CA LYS A 72 18.88 8.72 0.59
C LYS A 72 19.66 8.99 1.87
N THR A 73 19.57 10.19 2.45
CA THR A 73 20.34 10.54 3.65
C THR A 73 19.98 9.71 4.88
N PHE A 74 18.78 9.12 4.92
CA PHE A 74 18.36 8.18 5.98
C PHE A 74 19.06 6.83 5.93
N GLY A 75 19.68 6.48 4.80
CA GLY A 75 20.45 5.27 4.63
C GLY A 75 19.66 4.05 4.13
N PHE A 76 18.35 4.16 3.87
CA PHE A 76 17.59 3.07 3.24
C PHE A 76 18.21 2.65 1.89
N ASN A 77 18.04 1.38 1.51
CA ASN A 77 18.65 0.81 0.30
C ASN A 77 17.69 0.03 -0.60
N MET A 78 16.45 -0.20 -0.16
CA MET A 78 15.38 -0.80 -0.96
C MET A 78 14.05 -0.14 -0.61
N TYR A 79 13.18 0.06 -1.60
CA TYR A 79 11.95 0.82 -1.42
C TYR A 79 10.73 0.15 -2.07
N ALA A 80 9.58 0.23 -1.43
CA ALA A 80 8.31 -0.05 -2.08
C ALA A 80 7.81 1.20 -2.82
N LEU A 81 7.15 0.97 -3.96
CA LEU A 81 6.37 1.96 -4.70
C LEU A 81 4.90 1.56 -4.87
N ALA A 82 4.52 0.32 -4.50
CA ALA A 82 3.13 -0.12 -4.54
C ALA A 82 2.34 0.47 -3.36
N ASN A 83 1.49 1.44 -3.63
CA ASN A 83 0.60 2.06 -2.66
C ASN A 83 -0.63 2.67 -3.37
N ASN A 84 -1.55 3.22 -2.59
CA ASN A 84 -2.74 3.92 -3.10
C ASN A 84 -2.39 5.18 -3.92
N HIS A 85 -1.24 5.81 -3.67
CA HIS A 85 -0.80 7.05 -4.32
C HIS A 85 0.07 6.85 -5.58
N SER A 86 0.39 5.61 -5.94
CA SER A 86 1.25 5.30 -7.10
C SER A 86 0.70 5.80 -8.44
N LEU A 87 -0.61 6.07 -8.51
CA LEU A 87 -1.29 6.58 -9.70
C LEU A 87 -1.94 7.94 -9.49
N ASP A 88 -1.54 8.74 -8.51
CA ASP A 88 -2.10 10.10 -8.38
C ASP A 88 -1.91 10.94 -9.65
N TYR A 89 -0.89 10.63 -10.46
CA TYR A 89 -0.63 11.28 -11.75
C TYR A 89 -0.68 10.32 -12.93
N SER A 90 -1.66 9.42 -12.92
CA SER A 90 -1.98 8.49 -14.02
C SER A 90 -0.80 7.57 -14.39
N PHE A 91 -0.91 6.91 -15.55
CA PHE A 91 0.13 6.01 -16.05
C PHE A 91 1.45 6.74 -16.37
N GLU A 92 1.40 8.00 -16.77
CA GLU A 92 2.61 8.80 -17.01
C GLU A 92 3.36 9.08 -15.69
N GLY A 93 2.64 9.35 -14.60
CA GLY A 93 3.22 9.47 -13.26
C GLY A 93 3.92 8.20 -12.80
N VAL A 94 3.37 7.01 -13.10
CA VAL A 94 4.05 5.73 -12.85
C VAL A 94 5.35 5.64 -13.64
N ALA A 95 5.31 5.93 -14.95
CA ALA A 95 6.47 5.87 -15.82
C ALA A 95 7.59 6.83 -15.35
N LYS A 96 7.23 8.06 -15.01
CA LYS A 96 8.18 9.06 -14.47
C LYS A 96 8.72 8.66 -13.11
N THR A 97 7.89 8.10 -12.23
CA THR A 97 8.34 7.60 -10.93
C THR A 97 9.42 6.53 -11.12
N LEU A 98 9.21 5.57 -12.02
CA LEU A 98 10.20 4.55 -12.36
C LEU A 98 11.47 5.15 -12.99
N GLU A 99 11.33 6.16 -13.86
CA GLU A 99 12.45 6.87 -14.48
C GLU A 99 13.31 7.62 -13.45
N TYR A 100 12.71 8.45 -12.61
CA TYR A 100 13.42 9.29 -11.65
C TYR A 100 14.03 8.47 -10.51
N THR A 101 13.33 7.46 -9.99
CA THR A 101 13.89 6.56 -8.96
C THR A 101 15.06 5.75 -9.50
N ARG A 102 14.98 5.26 -10.74
CA ARG A 102 16.11 4.58 -11.43
C ARG A 102 17.29 5.52 -11.65
N ARG A 103 17.05 6.75 -12.13
CA ARG A 103 18.10 7.77 -12.30
C ARG A 103 18.78 8.13 -10.98
N ALA A 104 18.01 8.15 -9.89
CA ALA A 104 18.52 8.37 -8.54
C ALA A 104 19.26 7.15 -7.96
N GLY A 105 19.27 6.00 -8.65
CA GLY A 105 19.94 4.78 -8.21
C GLY A 105 19.18 4.02 -7.11
N LEU A 106 17.89 4.27 -6.93
CA LEU A 106 17.09 3.59 -5.91
C LEU A 106 16.67 2.19 -6.41
N LYS A 107 16.69 1.21 -5.51
CA LYS A 107 16.15 -0.13 -5.74
C LYS A 107 14.69 -0.16 -5.32
N THR A 108 13.77 -0.25 -6.28
CA THR A 108 12.33 -0.14 -6.05
C THR A 108 11.57 -1.39 -6.48
N ALA A 109 10.46 -1.71 -5.82
CA ALA A 109 9.55 -2.80 -6.18
C ALA A 109 8.07 -2.38 -6.12
N GLY A 110 7.21 -3.13 -6.79
CA GLY A 110 5.75 -3.06 -6.64
C GLY A 110 5.02 -2.18 -7.65
N THR A 111 5.74 -1.47 -8.52
CA THR A 111 5.19 -0.78 -9.69
C THR A 111 5.97 -1.14 -10.94
N GLY A 112 5.31 -1.09 -12.10
CA GLY A 112 5.92 -1.45 -13.37
C GLY A 112 5.10 -0.96 -14.56
N MET A 113 5.67 -1.06 -15.76
CA MET A 113 4.95 -0.78 -17.02
C MET A 113 4.00 -1.90 -17.41
N THR A 114 4.16 -3.08 -16.80
CA THR A 114 3.31 -4.25 -16.93
C THR A 114 3.09 -4.93 -15.57
N LEU A 115 2.11 -5.82 -15.46
CA LEU A 115 1.90 -6.61 -14.24
C LEU A 115 3.10 -7.53 -13.93
N ALA A 116 3.80 -8.01 -14.95
CA ALA A 116 4.99 -8.84 -14.77
C ALA A 116 6.11 -8.05 -14.10
N GLU A 117 6.40 -6.84 -14.60
CA GLU A 117 7.39 -5.93 -14.00
C GLU A 117 6.99 -5.51 -12.59
N ALA A 118 5.73 -5.12 -12.38
CA ALA A 118 5.26 -4.69 -11.06
C ALA A 118 5.38 -5.79 -10.00
N SER A 119 5.23 -7.06 -10.41
CA SER A 119 5.29 -8.22 -9.52
C SER A 119 6.71 -8.79 -9.35
N GLU A 120 7.70 -8.25 -10.07
CA GLU A 120 9.05 -8.78 -10.06
C GLU A 120 9.74 -8.49 -8.70
N PRO A 121 10.46 -9.47 -8.13
CA PRO A 121 11.34 -9.20 -7.00
C PRO A 121 12.50 -8.29 -7.42
N VAL A 122 12.77 -7.22 -6.67
CA VAL A 122 14.02 -6.46 -6.81
C VAL A 122 15.08 -7.04 -5.88
N TYR A 123 16.30 -7.21 -6.39
CA TYR A 123 17.41 -7.81 -5.63
C TYR A 123 18.46 -6.77 -5.23
N LEU A 124 19.09 -7.01 -4.08
CA LEU A 124 20.25 -6.27 -3.59
C LEU A 124 21.29 -7.23 -3.03
N ASP A 125 22.53 -7.11 -3.50
CA ASP A 125 23.68 -7.81 -2.95
C ASP A 125 24.24 -7.06 -1.75
N CYS A 126 24.29 -7.73 -0.60
CA CYS A 126 24.89 -7.25 0.63
C CYS A 126 26.07 -8.14 1.03
N ARG A 127 26.93 -7.67 1.94
CA ARG A 127 28.05 -8.46 2.45
C ARG A 127 27.62 -9.77 3.11
N SER A 128 26.39 -9.80 3.64
CA SER A 128 25.80 -10.94 4.35
C SER A 128 24.94 -11.85 3.46
N GLY A 129 24.82 -11.56 2.16
CA GLY A 129 24.03 -12.33 1.20
C GLY A 129 23.18 -11.43 0.28
N ARG A 130 22.43 -12.06 -0.62
CA ARG A 130 21.48 -11.40 -1.52
C ARG A 130 20.08 -11.36 -0.92
N ILE A 131 19.45 -10.20 -0.97
CA ILE A 131 18.07 -10.00 -0.51
C ILE A 131 17.16 -9.74 -1.71
N ALA A 132 15.94 -10.27 -1.64
CA ALA A 132 14.84 -9.93 -2.53
C ALA A 132 13.75 -9.15 -1.79
N LEU A 133 13.18 -8.13 -2.45
CA LEU A 133 11.99 -7.42 -2.01
C LEU A 133 10.89 -7.58 -3.06
N ILE A 134 9.71 -8.00 -2.61
CA ILE A 134 8.47 -8.03 -3.40
C ILE A 134 7.51 -7.06 -2.72
N ALA A 135 6.96 -6.09 -3.44
CA ALA A 135 6.02 -5.13 -2.87
C ALA A 135 4.66 -5.23 -3.57
N ALA A 136 3.58 -5.06 -2.81
CA ALA A 136 2.21 -5.13 -3.28
C ALA A 136 1.32 -4.15 -2.51
N THR A 137 0.13 -3.85 -3.05
CA THR A 137 -0.88 -3.02 -2.37
C THR A 137 -2.27 -3.62 -2.54
N SER A 138 -3.09 -3.60 -1.49
CA SER A 138 -4.52 -3.92 -1.57
C SER A 138 -5.41 -2.68 -1.69
N THR A 139 -4.92 -1.53 -1.23
CA THR A 139 -5.64 -0.27 -1.28
C THR A 139 -5.27 0.49 -2.55
N PHE A 140 -6.12 0.36 -3.57
CA PHE A 140 -5.94 1.06 -4.84
C PHE A 140 -7.26 1.12 -5.62
N LYS A 141 -7.36 2.07 -6.57
CA LYS A 141 -8.48 2.12 -7.52
C LYS A 141 -8.29 1.05 -8.60
N ARG A 142 -9.34 0.36 -9.05
CA ARG A 142 -9.20 -0.79 -9.97
C ARG A 142 -8.37 -0.52 -11.24
N TYR A 143 -8.43 0.70 -11.78
CA TYR A 143 -7.64 1.10 -12.95
C TYR A 143 -6.12 1.19 -12.66
N ALA A 144 -5.74 1.37 -11.40
CA ALA A 144 -4.36 1.49 -10.95
C ALA A 144 -3.59 0.17 -10.92
N MET A 145 -4.27 -0.97 -10.94
CA MET A 145 -3.60 -2.26 -11.06
C MET A 145 -2.89 -2.36 -12.41
N ALA A 146 -1.62 -2.75 -12.37
CA ALA A 146 -0.85 -3.04 -13.57
C ALA A 146 -1.52 -4.14 -14.39
N GLY A 147 -1.54 -3.97 -15.71
CA GLY A 147 -2.11 -4.93 -16.66
C GLY A 147 -1.06 -5.87 -17.20
N ALA A 148 -1.38 -7.15 -17.31
CA ALA A 148 -0.55 -8.11 -18.01
C ALA A 148 -0.47 -7.78 -19.51
N GLN A 149 0.70 -7.97 -20.11
CA GLN A 149 0.86 -7.96 -21.56
C GLN A 149 0.25 -9.24 -22.16
N SER A 150 -0.35 -9.13 -23.33
CA SER A 150 -0.77 -10.27 -24.15
C SER A 150 0.04 -10.33 -25.45
N ALA A 151 -0.17 -11.37 -26.25
CA ALA A 151 0.45 -11.46 -27.58
C ALA A 151 0.02 -10.33 -28.53
N GLN A 152 -1.08 -9.62 -28.23
CA GLN A 152 -1.69 -8.63 -29.11
C GLN A 152 -1.69 -7.21 -28.53
N MET A 153 -1.51 -7.06 -27.21
CA MET A 153 -1.61 -5.78 -26.53
C MET A 153 -0.49 -5.63 -25.50
N MET A 154 0.11 -4.44 -25.46
CA MET A 154 1.04 -4.06 -24.40
C MET A 154 0.38 -4.14 -23.02
N GLY A 155 1.20 -4.35 -21.99
CA GLY A 155 0.73 -4.24 -20.60
C GLY A 155 0.33 -2.80 -20.25
N ARG A 156 -0.31 -2.66 -19.08
CA ARG A 156 -0.71 -1.35 -18.55
C ARG A 156 0.16 -1.00 -17.34
N PRO A 157 0.72 0.21 -17.25
CA PRO A 157 1.47 0.64 -16.09
C PRO A 157 0.60 0.66 -14.83
N GLY A 158 1.20 0.35 -13.68
CA GLY A 158 0.50 0.44 -12.41
C GLY A 158 1.16 -0.34 -11.29
N VAL A 159 0.36 -0.66 -10.27
CA VAL A 159 0.81 -1.37 -9.05
C VAL A 159 0.64 -2.89 -9.16
N ASN A 160 1.45 -3.62 -8.40
CA ASN A 160 1.22 -5.01 -8.04
C ASN A 160 0.04 -5.10 -7.06
N GLY A 161 -1.17 -5.05 -7.63
CA GLY A 161 -2.42 -5.00 -6.87
C GLY A 161 -2.82 -6.37 -6.30
N ILE A 162 -3.37 -6.34 -5.09
CA ILE A 162 -4.00 -7.46 -4.40
C ILE A 162 -5.50 -7.17 -4.29
N ARG A 163 -6.32 -7.82 -5.11
CA ARG A 163 -7.77 -7.69 -5.01
C ARG A 163 -8.28 -8.45 -3.78
N ILE A 164 -9.31 -7.89 -3.16
CA ILE A 164 -9.95 -8.45 -1.97
C ILE A 164 -11.30 -9.03 -2.38
N GLN A 165 -11.61 -10.22 -1.88
CA GLN A 165 -12.96 -10.77 -1.92
C GLN A 165 -13.61 -10.54 -0.57
N GLU A 166 -14.66 -9.73 -0.55
CA GLU A 166 -15.40 -9.40 0.67
C GLU A 166 -16.79 -10.04 0.63
N THR A 167 -17.26 -10.53 1.77
CA THR A 167 -18.60 -11.09 1.92
C THR A 167 -19.18 -10.70 3.27
N PHE A 168 -20.40 -10.21 3.26
CA PHE A 168 -21.19 -9.90 4.45
C PHE A 168 -22.06 -11.11 4.81
N LEU A 169 -21.98 -11.53 6.06
CA LEU A 169 -22.74 -12.64 6.60
C LEU A 169 -23.97 -12.09 7.31
N VAL A 170 -25.15 -12.60 6.96
CA VAL A 170 -26.45 -12.17 7.50
C VAL A 170 -27.31 -13.39 7.87
N THR A 171 -28.28 -13.21 8.76
CA THR A 171 -29.25 -14.28 9.06
C THR A 171 -30.20 -14.51 7.88
N ALA A 172 -30.93 -15.63 7.89
CA ALA A 172 -31.93 -15.91 6.86
C ALA A 172 -33.03 -14.82 6.81
N GLU A 173 -33.48 -14.33 7.97
CA GLU A 173 -34.46 -13.23 8.07
C GLU A 173 -33.94 -11.94 7.44
N GLN A 174 -32.71 -11.53 7.79
CA GLN A 174 -32.06 -10.34 7.23
C GLN A 174 -31.82 -10.46 5.71
N MET A 175 -31.56 -11.67 5.21
CA MET A 175 -31.44 -11.91 3.78
C MET A 175 -32.76 -11.68 3.05
N GLU A 176 -33.89 -12.09 3.62
CA GLU A 176 -35.21 -11.81 3.04
C GLU A 176 -35.53 -10.31 3.06
N ASP A 177 -35.18 -9.60 4.14
CA ASP A 177 -35.29 -8.13 4.18
C ASP A 177 -34.45 -7.47 3.07
N LEU A 178 -33.20 -7.89 2.89
CA LEU A 178 -32.31 -7.37 1.84
C LEU A 178 -32.89 -7.62 0.45
N LYS A 179 -33.45 -8.81 0.19
CA LYS A 179 -34.13 -9.13 -1.08
C LYS A 179 -35.35 -8.24 -1.30
N GLY A 180 -36.19 -8.07 -0.28
CA GLY A 180 -37.37 -7.20 -0.36
C GLY A 180 -37.00 -5.74 -0.65
N ILE A 181 -35.96 -5.21 0.00
CA ILE A 181 -35.45 -3.86 -0.28
C ILE A 181 -34.88 -3.81 -1.71
N ALA A 182 -34.11 -4.81 -2.13
CA ALA A 182 -33.50 -4.81 -3.46
C ALA A 182 -34.56 -4.84 -4.57
N GLU A 183 -35.63 -5.61 -4.40
CA GLU A 183 -36.78 -5.64 -5.30
C GLU A 183 -37.52 -4.30 -5.30
N GLY A 184 -37.87 -3.77 -4.13
CA GLY A 184 -38.64 -2.53 -4.02
C GLY A 184 -37.89 -1.27 -4.48
N THR A 185 -36.55 -1.27 -4.41
CA THR A 185 -35.70 -0.16 -4.85
C THR A 185 -35.12 -0.34 -6.25
N ALA A 186 -35.25 -1.55 -6.82
CA ALA A 186 -34.59 -1.96 -8.06
C ALA A 186 -33.05 -1.76 -8.05
N ILE A 187 -32.40 -1.78 -6.88
CA ILE A 187 -30.96 -1.51 -6.74
C ILE A 187 -30.08 -2.46 -7.59
N ASN A 188 -30.55 -3.69 -7.80
CA ASN A 188 -29.84 -4.70 -8.59
C ASN A 188 -30.23 -4.70 -10.08
N ALA A 189 -31.31 -4.03 -10.48
CA ALA A 189 -31.95 -4.24 -11.78
C ALA A 189 -31.00 -4.02 -12.96
N TYR A 190 -30.19 -2.96 -12.93
CA TYR A 190 -29.21 -2.71 -14.00
C TYR A 190 -28.14 -3.80 -14.04
N ARG A 191 -27.66 -4.27 -12.89
CA ARG A 191 -26.65 -5.34 -12.80
C ARG A 191 -27.21 -6.67 -13.29
N ASP A 192 -28.46 -6.96 -12.97
CA ASP A 192 -29.17 -8.16 -13.44
C ASP A 192 -29.34 -8.13 -14.96
N ILE A 193 -29.69 -6.97 -15.53
CA ILE A 193 -29.77 -6.76 -16.98
C ILE A 193 -28.41 -7.03 -17.64
N ILE A 194 -27.35 -6.34 -17.22
CA ILE A 194 -26.04 -6.50 -17.87
C ILE A 194 -25.43 -7.89 -17.62
N ARG A 195 -25.79 -8.58 -16.53
CA ARG A 195 -25.45 -9.99 -16.29
C ARG A 195 -26.17 -10.91 -17.26
N LYS A 196 -27.46 -10.68 -17.51
CA LYS A 196 -28.23 -11.40 -18.54
C LYS A 196 -27.69 -11.14 -19.95
N GLU A 197 -27.18 -9.94 -20.20
CA GLU A 197 -26.49 -9.58 -21.45
C GLU A 197 -25.07 -10.14 -21.55
N GLY A 198 -24.52 -10.74 -20.49
CA GLY A 198 -23.21 -11.39 -20.47
C GLY A 198 -22.03 -10.49 -20.08
N TYR A 199 -22.27 -9.26 -19.63
CA TYR A 199 -21.23 -8.32 -19.21
C TYR A 199 -20.77 -8.49 -17.75
N LEU A 200 -21.44 -9.35 -16.98
CA LEU A 200 -21.03 -9.74 -15.62
C LEU A 200 -21.09 -11.27 -15.45
N PRO A 201 -20.21 -11.86 -14.59
CA PRO A 201 -20.21 -13.30 -14.33
C PRO A 201 -21.47 -13.76 -13.59
N GLN A 202 -21.85 -15.04 -13.67
CA GLN A 202 -22.95 -15.55 -12.84
C GLN A 202 -22.57 -15.56 -11.35
N LEU A 203 -23.57 -15.34 -10.49
CA LEU A 203 -23.39 -15.47 -9.04
C LEU A 203 -23.38 -16.95 -8.64
N ALA A 204 -22.72 -17.26 -7.54
CA ALA A 204 -22.86 -18.57 -6.91
C ALA A 204 -24.28 -18.72 -6.33
N ASP A 205 -24.80 -19.95 -6.31
CA ASP A 205 -26.17 -20.24 -5.86
C ASP A 205 -26.44 -19.79 -4.42
N ASP A 206 -25.40 -19.73 -3.59
CA ASP A 206 -25.47 -19.34 -2.18
C ASP A 206 -25.18 -17.85 -1.92
N ALA A 207 -25.01 -17.05 -2.98
CA ALA A 207 -24.60 -15.66 -2.89
C ALA A 207 -25.68 -14.69 -3.39
N PHE A 208 -25.82 -13.56 -2.68
CA PHE A 208 -26.73 -12.49 -3.06
C PHE A 208 -25.97 -11.17 -3.21
N GLU A 209 -26.24 -10.43 -4.28
CA GLU A 209 -25.73 -9.06 -4.44
C GLU A 209 -26.76 -8.05 -3.90
N PHE A 210 -26.30 -7.02 -3.19
CA PHE A 210 -27.09 -5.83 -2.89
C PHE A 210 -26.32 -4.61 -3.40
N GLY A 211 -26.69 -4.11 -4.58
CA GLY A 211 -25.87 -3.20 -5.36
C GLY A 211 -24.56 -3.90 -5.78
N THR A 212 -23.43 -3.43 -5.26
CA THR A 212 -22.11 -4.03 -5.53
C THR A 212 -21.56 -4.89 -4.39
N LEU A 213 -22.30 -4.99 -3.28
CA LEU A 213 -21.88 -5.72 -2.08
C LEU A 213 -22.39 -7.16 -2.11
N MET A 214 -21.58 -8.10 -1.62
CA MET A 214 -21.88 -9.53 -1.61
C MET A 214 -22.34 -9.99 -0.23
N PHE A 215 -23.45 -10.73 -0.18
CA PHE A 215 -24.05 -11.27 1.04
C PHE A 215 -24.23 -12.79 0.98
N LYS A 216 -24.10 -13.45 2.13
CA LYS A 216 -24.38 -14.88 2.32
C LYS A 216 -25.15 -15.13 3.63
N VAL A 217 -26.01 -16.14 3.62
CA VAL A 217 -26.73 -16.59 4.82
C VAL A 217 -25.77 -17.34 5.76
N SER A 218 -25.84 -17.03 7.05
CA SER A 218 -25.01 -17.63 8.10
C SER A 218 -25.71 -17.55 9.45
N ASP A 219 -25.42 -18.49 10.35
CA ASP A 219 -25.89 -18.47 11.75
C ASP A 219 -25.28 -17.30 12.56
N LYS A 220 -24.18 -16.73 12.08
CA LYS A 220 -23.49 -15.59 12.68
C LYS A 220 -23.35 -14.47 11.67
N THR A 221 -23.76 -13.27 12.06
CA THR A 221 -23.61 -12.07 11.25
C THR A 221 -22.18 -11.53 11.34
N GLY A 222 -21.74 -10.86 10.29
CA GLY A 222 -20.40 -10.26 10.27
C GLY A 222 -19.91 -9.96 8.87
N ARG A 223 -18.60 -9.77 8.78
CA ARG A 223 -17.88 -9.53 7.52
C ARG A 223 -16.71 -10.49 7.46
N GLN A 224 -16.45 -11.02 6.28
CA GLN A 224 -15.27 -11.81 5.99
C GLN A 224 -14.59 -11.23 4.75
N SER A 225 -13.27 -11.40 4.70
CA SER A 225 -12.48 -11.04 3.54
C SER A 225 -11.40 -12.10 3.30
N SER A 226 -11.02 -12.25 2.04
CA SER A 226 -9.92 -13.11 1.63
C SER A 226 -9.16 -12.51 0.46
N VAL A 227 -7.92 -12.94 0.28
CA VAL A 227 -7.11 -12.50 -0.86
C VAL A 227 -7.62 -13.14 -2.15
N ASN A 228 -7.65 -12.38 -3.25
CA ASN A 228 -7.94 -12.97 -4.55
C ASN A 228 -6.88 -14.02 -4.92
N GLU A 229 -7.35 -15.25 -5.21
CA GLU A 229 -6.46 -16.38 -5.42
C GLU A 229 -5.49 -16.22 -6.60
N GLN A 230 -5.89 -15.52 -7.67
CA GLN A 230 -4.98 -15.28 -8.81
C GLN A 230 -3.85 -14.33 -8.43
N ASP A 231 -4.18 -13.29 -7.67
CA ASP A 231 -3.22 -12.29 -7.21
C ASP A 231 -2.27 -12.90 -6.17
N MET A 232 -2.78 -13.75 -5.28
CA MET A 232 -1.97 -14.45 -4.29
C MET A 232 -1.00 -15.43 -4.95
N LYS A 233 -1.46 -16.26 -5.90
CA LYS A 233 -0.58 -17.18 -6.66
C LYS A 233 0.55 -16.46 -7.37
N ARG A 234 0.29 -15.25 -7.88
CA ARG A 234 1.32 -14.42 -8.51
C ARG A 234 2.37 -13.94 -7.50
N VAL A 235 1.99 -13.59 -6.26
CA VAL A 235 2.95 -13.29 -5.19
C VAL A 235 3.72 -14.53 -4.76
N GLU A 236 3.03 -15.65 -4.53
CA GLU A 236 3.66 -16.93 -4.17
C GLU A 236 4.67 -17.39 -5.23
N LYS A 237 4.35 -17.21 -6.52
CA LYS A 237 5.29 -17.44 -7.62
C LYS A 237 6.51 -16.53 -7.54
N ALA A 238 6.34 -15.24 -7.29
CA ALA A 238 7.46 -14.31 -7.15
C ALA A 238 8.37 -14.69 -5.96
N ILE A 239 7.78 -15.13 -4.85
CA ILE A 239 8.52 -15.66 -3.69
C ILE A 239 9.29 -16.93 -4.10
N PHE A 240 8.63 -17.87 -4.78
CA PHE A 240 9.26 -19.09 -5.28
C PHE A 240 10.45 -18.79 -6.20
N ASP A 241 10.29 -17.89 -7.17
CA ASP A 241 11.36 -17.49 -8.10
C ASP A 241 12.53 -16.85 -7.33
N ALA A 242 12.23 -15.99 -6.35
CA ALA A 242 13.26 -15.33 -5.53
C ALA A 242 14.08 -16.30 -4.68
N ARG A 243 13.54 -17.47 -4.29
CA ARG A 243 14.28 -18.49 -3.53
C ARG A 243 15.47 -19.08 -4.28
N LEU A 244 15.49 -18.98 -5.62
CA LEU A 244 16.60 -19.47 -6.42
C LEU A 244 17.82 -18.53 -6.38
N GLN A 245 17.63 -17.27 -5.99
CA GLN A 245 18.65 -16.24 -6.12
C GLN A 245 18.93 -15.50 -4.80
N ALA A 246 18.00 -15.46 -3.85
CA ALA A 246 18.12 -14.69 -2.62
C ALA A 246 18.26 -15.56 -1.38
N ASP A 247 19.14 -15.13 -0.47
CA ASP A 247 19.31 -15.71 0.87
C ASP A 247 18.20 -15.26 1.83
N ALA A 248 17.56 -14.11 1.56
CA ALA A 248 16.41 -13.60 2.30
C ALA A 248 15.39 -12.94 1.37
N ILE A 249 14.10 -13.10 1.69
CA ILE A 249 12.98 -12.60 0.88
C ILE A 249 12.05 -11.82 1.78
N MET A 250 11.86 -10.54 1.51
CA MET A 250 10.96 -9.65 2.23
C MET A 250 9.75 -9.35 1.35
N VAL A 251 8.55 -9.39 1.93
CA VAL A 251 7.33 -8.96 1.24
C VAL A 251 6.80 -7.69 1.91
N SER A 252 6.50 -6.67 1.11
CA SER A 252 5.85 -5.44 1.56
C SER A 252 4.39 -5.44 1.13
N LEU A 253 3.48 -5.05 2.03
CA LEU A 253 2.06 -4.85 1.71
C LEU A 253 1.59 -3.48 2.20
N HIS A 254 1.16 -2.63 1.26
CA HIS A 254 0.43 -1.41 1.56
C HIS A 254 -1.08 -1.70 1.67
N ALA A 255 -1.69 -1.51 2.85
CA ALA A 255 -3.07 -1.91 3.11
C ALA A 255 -3.77 -1.09 4.20
N HIS A 256 -4.85 -0.39 3.84
CA HIS A 256 -5.66 0.44 4.72
C HIS A 256 -6.82 -0.33 5.34
N GLU A 257 -7.16 -1.50 4.80
CA GLU A 257 -8.35 -2.23 5.15
C GLU A 257 -8.33 -2.69 6.62
N ILE A 258 -9.52 -2.74 7.23
CA ILE A 258 -9.70 -2.93 8.68
C ILE A 258 -10.69 -4.05 8.95
N SER A 259 -10.50 -4.78 10.05
CA SER A 259 -11.58 -5.60 10.62
C SER A 259 -12.26 -4.84 11.77
N GLY A 260 -13.58 -5.00 11.87
CA GLY A 260 -14.38 -4.33 12.90
C GLY A 260 -14.46 -2.81 12.72
N LYS A 261 -14.18 -2.06 13.78
CA LYS A 261 -14.41 -0.59 13.86
C LYS A 261 -13.15 0.24 14.12
N SER A 262 -11.97 -0.39 14.14
CA SER A 262 -10.70 0.29 14.45
C SER A 262 -9.71 0.16 13.31
N LYS A 263 -9.01 1.25 12.99
CA LYS A 263 -7.88 1.24 12.04
C LYS A 263 -6.68 0.42 12.52
N GLU A 264 -6.59 0.19 13.83
CA GLU A 264 -5.51 -0.58 14.47
C GLU A 264 -5.64 -2.09 14.23
N THR A 265 -6.84 -2.56 13.87
CA THR A 265 -7.07 -3.99 13.61
C THR A 265 -6.97 -4.26 12.11
N PRO A 266 -5.94 -5.00 11.64
CA PRO A 266 -5.84 -5.36 10.23
C PRO A 266 -7.02 -6.23 9.79
N ASP A 267 -7.38 -6.12 8.52
CA ASP A 267 -8.40 -6.96 7.88
C ASP A 267 -8.00 -8.46 7.88
N TYR A 268 -8.97 -9.36 7.72
CA TYR A 268 -8.76 -10.81 7.72
C TYR A 268 -7.84 -11.25 6.57
N PHE A 269 -8.07 -10.74 5.36
CA PHE A 269 -7.21 -11.06 4.22
C PHE A 269 -5.75 -10.60 4.40
N ILE A 270 -5.49 -9.56 5.20
CA ILE A 270 -4.12 -9.08 5.45
C ILE A 270 -3.35 -10.14 6.24
N GLN A 271 -3.98 -10.75 7.25
CA GLN A 271 -3.40 -11.86 8.02
C GLN A 271 -3.22 -13.09 7.13
N GLU A 272 -4.25 -13.44 6.33
CA GLU A 272 -4.17 -14.53 5.36
C GLU A 272 -3.00 -14.34 4.38
N PHE A 273 -2.91 -13.17 3.76
CA PHE A 273 -1.84 -12.81 2.82
C PHE A 273 -0.46 -12.95 3.47
N ALA A 274 -0.29 -12.40 4.68
CA ALA A 274 0.99 -12.43 5.38
C ALA A 274 1.41 -13.86 5.72
N HIS A 275 0.50 -14.69 6.26
CA HIS A 275 0.75 -16.10 6.56
C HIS A 275 1.10 -16.89 5.30
N ARG A 276 0.35 -16.71 4.20
CA ARG A 276 0.64 -17.37 2.92
C ARG A 276 1.99 -16.95 2.33
N CYS A 277 2.39 -15.68 2.47
CA CYS A 277 3.73 -15.24 2.07
C CYS A 277 4.84 -15.95 2.85
N ILE A 278 4.69 -16.04 4.18
CA ILE A 278 5.66 -16.75 5.04
C ILE A 278 5.71 -18.24 4.66
N ASP A 279 4.57 -18.86 4.41
CA ASP A 279 4.44 -20.27 4.02
C ASP A 279 5.07 -20.56 2.66
N ALA A 280 4.95 -19.64 1.70
CA ALA A 280 5.64 -19.74 0.41
C ALA A 280 7.16 -19.55 0.51
N GLY A 281 7.67 -18.98 1.61
CA GLY A 281 9.10 -18.86 1.88
C GLY A 281 9.61 -17.45 2.17
N ALA A 282 8.74 -16.44 2.28
CA ALA A 282 9.15 -15.12 2.74
C ALA A 282 9.71 -15.20 4.17
N HIS A 283 10.76 -14.44 4.43
CA HIS A 283 11.45 -14.39 5.71
C HIS A 283 10.88 -13.33 6.66
N ALA A 284 10.13 -12.35 6.12
CA ALA A 284 9.35 -11.38 6.87
C ALA A 284 8.29 -10.75 5.96
N VAL A 285 7.25 -10.19 6.58
CA VAL A 285 6.25 -9.33 5.91
C VAL A 285 6.23 -7.98 6.61
N VAL A 286 6.32 -6.89 5.83
CA VAL A 286 6.30 -5.51 6.33
C VAL A 286 5.08 -4.79 5.76
N GLY A 287 4.11 -4.53 6.62
CA GLY A 287 2.90 -3.77 6.33
C GLY A 287 3.10 -2.27 6.57
N HIS A 288 2.35 -1.47 5.82
CA HIS A 288 2.29 -0.01 5.92
C HIS A 288 0.99 0.50 5.24
N GLY A 289 0.73 1.82 5.25
CA GLY A 289 -0.46 2.46 4.68
C GLY A 289 -1.52 2.99 5.65
N PRO A 290 -1.91 2.32 6.76
CA PRO A 290 -3.00 2.84 7.61
C PRO A 290 -2.64 4.10 8.42
N HIS A 291 -1.41 4.62 8.26
CA HIS A 291 -0.83 5.81 8.92
C HIS A 291 -0.67 5.70 10.45
N LEU A 292 -0.79 4.48 10.99
CA LEU A 292 -0.61 4.22 12.42
C LEU A 292 0.02 2.86 12.63
N LEU A 293 0.51 2.62 13.84
CA LEU A 293 1.07 1.33 14.24
C LEU A 293 -0.02 0.25 14.33
N ARG A 294 0.26 -0.93 13.78
CA ARG A 294 -0.55 -2.14 13.96
C ARG A 294 0.29 -3.22 14.65
N PRO A 295 -0.33 -4.31 15.17
CA PRO A 295 0.39 -5.35 15.88
C PRO A 295 1.57 -5.96 15.12
N ILE A 296 2.47 -6.57 15.90
CA ILE A 296 3.58 -7.38 15.40
C ILE A 296 3.28 -8.83 15.76
N GLU A 297 3.42 -9.73 14.80
CA GLU A 297 3.23 -11.17 14.97
C GLU A 297 4.52 -11.92 14.62
N ILE A 298 4.85 -12.96 15.39
CA ILE A 298 5.89 -13.91 15.01
C ILE A 298 5.20 -15.20 14.56
N TYR A 299 5.15 -15.41 13.24
CA TYR A 299 4.50 -16.56 12.63
C TYR A 299 5.55 -17.54 12.10
N LYS A 300 5.55 -18.79 12.58
CA LYS A 300 6.56 -19.82 12.24
C LYS A 300 8.02 -19.32 12.39
N GLY A 301 8.23 -18.53 13.45
CA GLY A 301 9.52 -17.92 13.80
C GLY A 301 9.99 -16.82 12.85
N ARG A 302 9.09 -16.24 12.05
CA ARG A 302 9.36 -15.12 11.14
C ARG A 302 8.47 -13.93 11.48
N PRO A 303 9.01 -12.69 11.47
CA PRO A 303 8.24 -11.52 11.87
C PRO A 303 7.29 -11.04 10.77
N ILE A 304 6.09 -10.63 11.20
CA ILE A 304 5.09 -9.92 10.43
C ILE A 304 4.81 -8.61 11.17
N PHE A 305 5.05 -7.49 10.50
CA PHE A 305 4.70 -6.17 11.00
C PHE A 305 3.45 -5.72 10.26
N TYR A 306 2.29 -5.58 10.90
CA TYR A 306 1.06 -5.24 10.18
C TYR A 306 0.96 -3.77 9.77
N SER A 307 1.73 -2.89 10.42
CA SER A 307 1.98 -1.50 10.02
C SER A 307 3.08 -0.90 10.87
N LEU A 308 4.02 -0.21 10.24
CA LEU A 308 5.11 0.52 10.92
C LEU A 308 4.81 2.01 11.17
N GLY A 309 3.63 2.50 10.76
CA GLY A 309 3.25 3.91 10.83
C GLY A 309 3.98 4.77 9.79
N ASP A 310 3.75 6.08 9.81
CA ASP A 310 4.39 7.01 8.88
C ASP A 310 5.77 7.41 9.40
N PHE A 311 6.85 6.97 8.73
CA PHE A 311 8.19 7.44 9.10
C PHE A 311 8.37 8.93 8.82
N ILE A 312 7.71 9.43 7.76
CA ILE A 312 7.55 10.86 7.49
C ILE A 312 6.10 11.12 7.06
N LEU A 313 5.41 12.01 7.77
CA LEU A 313 4.07 12.49 7.43
C LEU A 313 4.11 13.98 7.07
N GLN A 314 3.98 14.30 5.78
CA GLN A 314 3.92 15.69 5.27
C GLN A 314 2.78 15.89 4.25
N ASN A 315 1.64 15.23 4.48
CA ASN A 315 0.48 15.24 3.58
C ASN A 315 -0.08 16.65 3.30
N GLU A 316 0.05 17.59 4.23
CA GLU A 316 -0.41 18.99 4.12
C GLU A 316 0.64 19.92 3.48
N ASN A 317 1.78 19.38 3.01
CA ASN A 317 2.84 20.15 2.36
C ASN A 317 2.87 20.00 0.83
N ILE A 318 1.84 19.41 0.23
CA ILE A 318 1.70 19.32 -1.23
C ILE A 318 1.64 20.72 -1.83
N ARG A 319 2.43 20.96 -2.88
CA ARG A 319 2.60 22.29 -3.46
C ARG A 319 1.54 22.64 -4.51
N ARG A 320 1.02 21.65 -5.23
CA ARG A 320 0.08 21.84 -6.34
C ARG A 320 -0.92 20.69 -6.37
N GLY A 321 -2.16 20.99 -6.75
CA GLY A 321 -3.23 20.01 -6.93
C GLY A 321 -4.06 20.30 -8.18
N PRO A 322 -4.76 19.30 -8.73
CA PRO A 322 -5.71 19.51 -9.82
C PRO A 322 -6.97 20.27 -9.37
N GLU A 323 -7.72 20.84 -10.32
CA GLU A 323 -9.01 21.51 -10.07
C GLU A 323 -9.97 20.62 -9.25
N GLN A 324 -10.02 19.32 -9.58
CA GLN A 324 -10.85 18.32 -8.88
C GLN A 324 -10.57 18.28 -7.37
N PHE A 325 -9.32 18.54 -6.95
CA PHE A 325 -8.98 18.54 -5.54
C PHE A 325 -9.63 19.72 -4.81
N PHE A 326 -9.71 20.89 -5.45
CA PHE A 326 -10.36 22.08 -4.92
C PHE A 326 -11.89 21.94 -4.93
N THR A 327 -12.46 21.52 -6.05
CA THR A 327 -13.92 21.44 -6.22
C THR A 327 -14.57 20.40 -5.30
N THR A 328 -13.85 19.33 -4.94
CA THR A 328 -14.26 18.36 -3.91
C THR A 328 -14.63 19.04 -2.58
N TYR A 329 -13.97 20.14 -2.25
CA TYR A 329 -14.20 20.91 -1.02
C TYR A 329 -14.93 22.24 -1.27
N GLY A 330 -15.56 22.41 -2.43
CA GLY A 330 -16.29 23.63 -2.79
C GLY A 330 -15.39 24.84 -3.08
N LEU A 331 -14.11 24.60 -3.40
CA LEU A 331 -13.13 25.62 -3.78
C LEU A 331 -12.88 25.58 -5.29
N THR A 332 -12.01 26.47 -5.77
CA THR A 332 -11.55 26.55 -7.17
C THR A 332 -10.02 26.56 -7.22
N SER A 333 -9.41 26.30 -8.38
CA SER A 333 -7.95 26.41 -8.54
C SER A 333 -7.37 27.83 -8.37
N ARG A 334 -8.20 28.86 -8.15
CA ARG A 334 -7.74 30.20 -7.76
C ARG A 334 -7.43 30.29 -6.27
N ASP A 335 -8.00 29.40 -5.46
CA ASP A 335 -7.71 29.28 -4.04
C ASP A 335 -6.34 28.62 -3.83
N THR A 336 -5.75 28.82 -2.66
CA THR A 336 -4.42 28.25 -2.36
C THR A 336 -4.54 26.82 -1.83
N MET A 337 -3.45 26.05 -1.91
CA MET A 337 -3.37 24.75 -1.23
C MET A 337 -3.64 24.87 0.29
N HIS A 338 -3.31 26.01 0.91
CA HIS A 338 -3.61 26.25 2.31
C HIS A 338 -5.12 26.36 2.56
N ASP A 339 -5.84 27.11 1.71
CA ASP A 339 -7.32 27.21 1.80
C ASP A 339 -7.97 25.84 1.65
N LEU A 340 -7.45 25.02 0.73
CA LEU A 340 -7.87 23.63 0.55
C LEU A 340 -7.68 22.81 1.81
N PHE A 341 -6.47 22.79 2.39
CA PHE A 341 -6.21 21.99 3.59
C PHE A 341 -6.97 22.50 4.81
N ALA A 342 -7.09 23.81 4.98
CA ALA A 342 -7.89 24.42 6.03
C ALA A 342 -9.36 24.02 5.89
N THR A 343 -9.92 24.01 4.68
CA THR A 343 -11.32 23.59 4.43
C THR A 343 -11.51 22.10 4.69
N ARG A 344 -10.65 21.25 4.10
CA ARG A 344 -10.67 19.79 4.29
C ARG A 344 -10.64 19.41 5.76
N SER A 345 -9.75 20.02 6.51
CA SER A 345 -9.46 19.71 7.91
C SER A 345 -10.20 20.59 8.92
N ALA A 346 -11.20 21.36 8.49
CA ALA A 346 -11.96 22.26 9.35
C ALA A 346 -11.04 23.14 10.23
N GLN A 347 -10.18 23.94 9.59
CA GLN A 347 -9.14 24.75 10.23
C GLN A 347 -8.19 23.92 11.10
N PHE A 348 -7.75 22.77 10.57
CA PHE A 348 -6.82 21.85 11.25
C PHE A 348 -7.34 21.32 12.60
N THR A 349 -8.66 21.18 12.74
CA THR A 349 -9.29 20.55 13.92
C THR A 349 -9.64 19.07 13.70
N ARG A 350 -9.54 18.57 12.45
CA ARG A 350 -9.66 17.15 12.11
C ARG A 350 -8.65 16.73 11.04
N GLY A 351 -8.24 15.47 11.08
CA GLY A 351 -7.36 14.86 10.07
C GLY A 351 -6.28 14.00 10.72
N LEU A 352 -5.35 13.49 9.92
CA LEU A 352 -4.24 12.70 10.45
C LEU A 352 -3.33 13.57 11.34
N GLN A 353 -3.10 14.80 10.91
CA GLN A 353 -2.21 15.76 11.55
C GLN A 353 -2.69 16.24 12.93
N THR A 354 -3.93 15.94 13.33
CA THR A 354 -4.48 16.33 14.63
C THR A 354 -4.37 15.23 15.68
N GLU A 355 -3.97 14.03 15.28
CA GLU A 355 -3.93 12.84 16.11
C GLU A 355 -2.47 12.48 16.41
N PRO A 356 -1.97 12.64 17.66
CA PRO A 356 -0.57 12.37 18.00
C PRO A 356 -0.09 10.97 17.59
N LYS A 357 -0.98 9.98 17.64
CA LYS A 357 -0.68 8.60 17.23
C LYS A 357 -0.31 8.43 15.75
N MET A 358 -0.68 9.38 14.88
CA MET A 358 -0.32 9.33 13.45
C MET A 358 1.13 9.75 13.20
N PHE A 359 1.77 10.39 14.19
CA PHE A 359 3.19 10.74 14.15
C PHE A 359 4.07 9.69 14.85
N GLU A 360 3.47 8.62 15.36
CA GLU A 360 4.22 7.52 15.96
C GLU A 360 4.62 6.51 14.89
N ALA A 361 5.92 6.29 14.73
CA ALA A 361 6.47 5.29 13.83
C ALA A 361 7.41 4.35 14.56
N LEU A 362 7.52 3.13 14.03
CA LEU A 362 8.40 2.10 14.53
C LEU A 362 9.45 1.76 13.48
N VAL A 363 10.72 1.87 13.85
CA VAL A 363 11.84 1.32 13.09
C VAL A 363 12.30 0.03 13.78
N PRO A 364 11.81 -1.16 13.36
CA PRO A 364 12.34 -2.42 13.85
C PRO A 364 13.75 -2.67 13.32
N TYR A 365 14.57 -3.31 14.14
CA TYR A 365 15.81 -3.98 13.76
C TYR A 365 15.68 -5.46 14.12
N TRP A 366 15.96 -6.36 13.18
CA TRP A 366 15.94 -7.78 13.49
C TRP A 366 17.06 -8.56 12.82
N GLU A 367 17.40 -9.69 13.43
CA GLU A 367 18.42 -10.59 12.95
C GLU A 367 17.81 -11.95 12.64
N MET A 368 18.05 -12.45 11.43
CA MET A 368 17.66 -13.78 11.01
C MET A 368 18.87 -14.71 10.95
N SER A 369 18.75 -15.90 11.54
CA SER A 369 19.72 -16.99 11.47
C SER A 369 19.00 -18.26 11.04
N GLN A 370 19.54 -18.99 10.06
CA GLN A 370 18.93 -20.22 9.51
C GLN A 370 17.45 -20.04 9.11
N GLY A 371 17.09 -18.86 8.58
CA GLY A 371 15.73 -18.54 8.16
C GLY A 371 14.75 -18.24 9.29
N GLN A 372 15.21 -18.12 10.53
CA GLN A 372 14.42 -17.89 11.75
C GLN A 372 14.85 -16.60 12.47
N LEU A 373 13.91 -15.96 13.14
CA LEU A 373 14.15 -14.78 13.97
C LEU A 373 14.99 -15.15 15.19
N SER A 374 16.12 -14.46 15.36
CA SER A 374 17.05 -14.67 16.48
C SER A 374 17.11 -13.48 17.43
N ARG A 375 16.79 -12.27 16.94
CA ARG A 375 16.77 -11.04 17.73
C ARG A 375 15.82 -10.03 17.10
N LEU A 376 15.07 -9.31 17.93
CA LEU A 376 14.23 -8.19 17.53
C LEU A 376 14.45 -7.03 18.52
N LEU A 377 14.77 -5.86 17.99
CA LEU A 377 14.87 -4.58 18.69
C LEU A 377 13.97 -3.57 17.95
N GLN A 378 13.63 -2.47 18.62
CA GLN A 378 12.85 -1.42 18.00
C GLN A 378 13.28 -0.03 18.48
N MET A 379 13.15 0.94 17.59
CA MET A 379 13.27 2.37 17.89
C MET A 379 11.96 3.04 17.54
N THR A 380 11.35 3.71 18.51
CA THR A 380 10.18 4.56 18.26
C THR A 380 10.67 5.93 17.78
N VAL A 381 10.03 6.42 16.72
CA VAL A 381 10.21 7.78 16.19
C VAL A 381 8.90 8.51 16.46
N LYS A 382 9.01 9.74 16.97
CA LYS A 382 7.88 10.62 17.33
C LYS A 382 8.14 12.02 16.80
#